data_AF-C9LQ26-F1
#
_entry.id   AF-C9LQ26-F1
#
_cell.length_a   1.000
_cell.length_b   1.000
_cell.length_c   1.000
_cell.angle_alpha   90.00
_cell.angle_beta   90.00
_cell.angle_gamma   90.00
#
_symmetry.space_group_name_H-M   'P 1'
#
loop_
_entity.id
_entity.type
_entity.pdbx_description
1 polymer ?
#
loop_
_entity_poly.entity_id
_entity_poly.type
_entity_poly.pdbx_seq_one_letter_code
_entity_poly.pdbx_strand_id
1 'polypeptide(L)'
;MTTETRPVQIKPNIFDIFIGGARKGWNLATQNLVPNILMAYVIAYILNILGVMDFLGYWLGPIMGIFGLPGQSFVILLTTWLSCSAGVGVAASLYASGIINGEHVTILMPALILMASQIQYMGRLLGLADVPKKYWPLLMVISIFNAFIGMFIMKLLMPFFN
;
A
#
# COMPACT_ATOMS: atom_id res chain seq x y z
N MET A 1 -15.04 31.75 46.86
CA MET A 1 -14.12 30.60 46.95
C MET A 1 -14.83 29.42 46.32
N THR A 2 -14.70 29.23 45.01
CA THR A 2 -15.38 28.17 44.24
C THR A 2 -14.45 26.97 44.17
N THR A 3 -14.80 25.93 44.91
CA THR A 3 -14.04 24.69 45.01
C THR A 3 -14.12 23.95 43.66
N GLU A 4 -13.07 24.01 42.86
CA GLU A 4 -12.94 23.17 41.67
C GLU A 4 -12.72 21.71 42.09
N THR A 5 -13.79 20.92 42.07
CA THR A 5 -13.70 19.47 42.21
C THR A 5 -13.00 18.92 40.98
N ARG A 6 -11.69 18.62 41.10
CA ARG A 6 -10.93 17.89 40.07
C ARG A 6 -11.67 16.57 39.78
N PRO A 7 -12.05 16.26 38.53
CA PRO A 7 -12.73 15.01 38.25
C PRO A 7 -11.76 13.86 38.55
N VAL A 8 -12.21 12.94 39.41
CA VAL A 8 -11.50 11.70 39.72
C VAL A 8 -11.36 10.93 38.41
N GLN A 9 -10.13 10.83 37.89
CA GLN A 9 -9.84 9.98 36.73
C GLN A 9 -9.99 8.51 37.17
N ILE A 10 -11.19 7.97 36.97
CA ILE A 10 -11.45 6.54 37.09
C ILE A 10 -10.59 5.87 36.00
N LYS A 11 -9.57 5.11 36.42
CA LYS A 11 -8.72 4.35 35.50
C LYS A 11 -9.65 3.43 34.70
N PRO A 12 -9.82 3.63 33.39
CA PRO A 12 -10.86 2.93 32.64
C PRO A 12 -10.60 1.43 32.68
N ASN A 13 -11.68 0.65 32.81
CA ASN A 13 -11.59 -0.80 32.81
C ASN A 13 -10.99 -1.26 31.46
N ILE A 14 -10.28 -2.38 31.46
CA ILE A 14 -9.65 -2.94 30.26
C ILE A 14 -10.68 -3.11 29.13
N PHE A 15 -11.92 -3.47 29.49
CA PHE A 15 -13.04 -3.57 28.55
C PHE A 15 -13.49 -2.21 27.97
N ASP A 16 -13.49 -1.14 28.76
CA ASP A 16 -13.86 0.20 28.29
C ASP A 16 -12.80 0.77 27.33
N ILE A 17 -11.53 0.49 27.61
CA ILE A 17 -10.42 0.84 26.71
C ILE A 17 -10.56 0.09 25.39
N PHE A 18 -10.89 -1.21 25.44
CA PHE A 18 -11.10 -2.02 24.24
C PHE A 18 -12.30 -1.53 23.41
N ILE A 19 -13.46 -1.31 24.03
CA ILE A 19 -14.67 -0.83 23.34
C ILE A 19 -14.44 0.58 22.78
N GLY A 20 -13.76 1.45 23.53
CA GLY A 20 -13.37 2.77 23.06
C GLY A 20 -12.42 2.71 21.86
N GLY A 21 -11.45 1.80 21.88
CA GLY A 21 -10.56 1.51 20.76
C GLY A 21 -11.32 0.98 19.53
N ALA A 22 -12.21 0.02 19.72
CA ALA A 22 -13.02 -0.57 18.65
C ALA A 22 -13.92 0.48 17.97
N ARG A 23 -14.56 1.36 18.76
CA ARG A 23 -15.39 2.44 18.22
C ARG A 23 -14.57 3.46 17.43
N LYS A 24 -13.39 3.83 17.93
CA LYS A 24 -12.45 4.71 17.21
C LYS A 24 -11.97 4.06 15.92
N GLY A 25 -11.62 2.78 15.97
CA GLY A 25 -11.21 2.00 14.79
C GLY A 25 -12.31 1.95 13.73
N TRP A 26 -13.56 1.67 14.14
CA TRP A 26 -14.72 1.68 13.24
C TRP A 26 -14.96 3.04 12.60
N ASN A 27 -14.86 4.11 13.38
CA ASN A 27 -15.07 5.47 12.87
C ASN A 27 -13.95 5.86 11.88
N LEU A 28 -12.69 5.53 12.19
CA LEU A 28 -11.57 5.73 11.28
C LEU A 28 -11.73 4.94 9.98
N ALA A 29 -12.19 3.68 10.09
CA ALA A 29 -12.41 2.82 8.95
C ALA A 29 -13.49 3.38 8.01
N THR A 30 -14.64 3.75 8.55
CA THR A 30 -15.79 4.20 7.75
C THR A 30 -15.63 5.62 7.22
N GLN A 31 -15.12 6.56 8.03
CA GLN A 31 -15.06 7.97 7.65
C GLN A 31 -13.82 8.35 6.84
N ASN A 32 -12.70 7.65 7.04
CA ASN A 32 -11.43 8.02 6.41
C ASN A 32 -10.86 6.92 5.52
N LEU A 33 -10.85 5.67 5.99
CA LEU A 33 -10.19 4.58 5.28
C LEU A 33 -10.95 4.18 4.01
N VAL A 34 -12.24 3.89 4.12
CA VAL A 34 -13.06 3.42 3.00
C VAL A 34 -13.16 4.46 1.87
N PRO A 35 -13.49 5.74 2.12
CA PRO A 35 -13.60 6.74 1.06
C PRO A 35 -12.26 7.00 0.35
N ASN A 36 -11.16 7.07 1.10
CA ASN A 36 -9.84 7.35 0.52
C ASN A 36 -9.33 6.18 -0.33
N ILE A 37 -9.56 4.94 0.09
CA ILE A 37 -9.17 3.75 -0.70
C ILE A 37 -10.00 3.68 -1.99
N LEU A 38 -11.32 3.90 -1.91
CA LEU A 38 -12.18 3.91 -3.09
C LEU A 38 -11.80 5.02 -4.06
N MET A 39 -11.54 6.24 -3.55
CA MET A 39 -11.09 7.36 -4.39
C MET A 39 -9.78 7.04 -5.10
N ALA A 40 -8.78 6.53 -4.38
CA ALA A 40 -7.50 6.15 -4.97
C ALA A 40 -7.64 5.04 -6.02
N TYR A 41 -8.50 4.04 -5.76
CA TYR A 41 -8.79 2.96 -6.71
C TYR A 41 -9.43 3.49 -8.00
N VAL A 42 -10.47 4.33 -7.88
CA VAL A 42 -11.17 4.89 -9.03
C VAL A 42 -10.23 5.77 -9.86
N ILE A 43 -9.41 6.61 -9.23
CA ILE A 43 -8.41 7.43 -9.93
C ILE A 43 -7.39 6.54 -10.66
N ALA A 44 -6.86 5.51 -9.99
CA ALA A 44 -5.92 4.58 -10.61
C ALA A 44 -6.54 3.87 -11.83
N TYR A 45 -7.81 3.47 -11.73
CA TYR A 45 -8.54 2.85 -12.82
C TYR A 45 -8.78 3.80 -13.99
N ILE A 46 -9.14 5.06 -13.72
CA ILE A 46 -9.28 6.09 -14.76
C ILE A 46 -7.93 6.34 -15.45
N LEU A 47 -6.83 6.46 -14.70
CA LEU A 47 -5.48 6.64 -15.26
C LEU A 47 -5.03 5.44 -16.10
N ASN A 48 -5.48 4.24 -15.75
CA ASN A 48 -5.25 3.03 -16.53
C ASN A 48 -5.99 3.11 -17.87
N ILE A 49 -7.28 3.45 -17.87
CA ILE A 49 -8.08 3.63 -19.10
C ILE A 49 -7.51 4.75 -19.99
N LEU A 50 -7.01 5.84 -19.39
CA LEU A 50 -6.38 6.95 -20.10
C LEU A 50 -5.02 6.61 -20.73
N GLY A 51 -4.48 5.41 -20.48
CA GLY A 51 -3.19 4.96 -21.05
C GLY A 51 -1.96 5.60 -20.41
N VAL A 52 -2.12 6.41 -19.36
CA VAL A 52 -0.99 7.02 -18.61
C VAL A 52 -0.12 5.95 -17.98
N MET A 53 -0.76 4.89 -17.50
CA MET A 53 -0.09 3.74 -16.91
C MET A 53 0.74 2.96 -17.93
N ASP A 54 0.22 2.75 -19.14
CA ASP A 54 0.96 2.08 -20.23
C ASP A 54 2.12 2.94 -20.74
N PHE A 55 1.95 4.26 -20.79
CA PHE A 55 3.02 5.20 -21.12
C PHE A 55 4.17 5.14 -20.10
N LEU A 56 3.84 5.14 -18.81
CA LEU A 56 4.84 4.99 -17.74
C LEU A 56 5.50 3.60 -17.78
N GLY A 57 4.73 2.56 -18.07
CA GLY A 57 5.22 1.18 -18.24
C GLY A 57 6.16 1.01 -19.42
N TYR A 58 5.98 1.76 -20.52
CA TYR A 58 6.91 1.75 -21.66
C TYR A 58 8.26 2.39 -21.31
N TRP A 59 8.24 3.57 -20.68
CA TRP A 59 9.47 4.28 -20.28
C TRP A 59 10.22 3.60 -19.13
N LEU A 60 9.49 2.94 -18.22
CA LEU A 60 10.05 2.24 -17.06
C LEU A 60 10.17 0.72 -17.28
N GLY A 61 9.80 0.24 -18.47
CA GLY A 61 9.96 -1.13 -18.94
C GLY A 61 11.39 -1.68 -18.87
N PRO A 62 12.47 -0.90 -19.12
CA PRO A 62 13.84 -1.38 -18.98
C PRO A 62 14.18 -1.82 -17.56
N ILE A 63 13.60 -1.18 -16.54
CA ILE A 63 13.79 -1.53 -15.13
C ILE A 63 13.12 -2.87 -14.84
N MET A 64 11.93 -3.12 -15.38
CA MET A 64 11.21 -4.39 -15.24
C MET A 64 11.87 -5.54 -16.00
N GLY A 65 12.56 -5.25 -17.11
CA GLY A 65 13.36 -6.21 -17.85
C GLY A 65 14.47 -6.85 -17.01
N ILE A 66 15.06 -6.10 -16.06
CA ILE A 66 16.05 -6.64 -15.10
C ILE A 66 15.45 -7.76 -14.26
N PHE A 67 14.15 -7.69 -13.97
CA PHE A 67 13.43 -8.69 -13.17
C PHE A 67 12.83 -9.82 -14.01
N GLY A 68 12.97 -9.79 -15.34
CA GLY A 68 12.31 -10.75 -16.24
C GLY A 68 10.78 -10.57 -16.29
N LEU A 69 10.30 -9.38 -15.91
CA LEU A 69 8.88 -9.05 -15.88
C LEU A 69 8.50 -8.27 -17.15
N PRO A 70 7.30 -8.50 -17.71
CA PRO A 70 6.80 -7.68 -18.80
C PRO A 70 6.64 -6.23 -18.34
N GLY A 71 6.93 -5.25 -19.20
CA GLY A 71 6.92 -3.82 -18.84
C GLY A 71 5.59 -3.33 -18.26
N GLN A 72 4.48 -3.96 -18.66
CA GLN A 72 3.13 -3.69 -18.12
C GLN A 72 3.00 -4.03 -16.61
N SER A 73 3.87 -4.87 -16.06
CA SER A 73 3.93 -5.17 -14.63
C SER A 73 4.30 -3.95 -13.79
N PHE A 74 4.94 -2.93 -14.38
CA PHE A 74 5.26 -1.70 -13.66
C PHE A 74 4.00 -0.97 -13.17
N VAL A 75 2.91 -1.07 -13.94
CA VAL A 75 1.61 -0.49 -13.58
C VAL A 75 1.10 -1.09 -12.27
N ILE A 76 1.36 -2.37 -12.02
CA ILE A 76 1.00 -3.04 -10.78
C ILE A 76 1.75 -2.39 -9.61
N LEU A 77 3.06 -2.11 -9.75
CA LEU A 77 3.86 -1.46 -8.70
C LEU A 77 3.39 -0.02 -8.42
N LEU A 78 3.11 0.76 -9.47
CA LEU A 78 2.59 2.13 -9.34
C LEU A 78 1.23 2.17 -8.66
N THR A 79 0.31 1.30 -9.09
CA THR A 79 -1.04 1.25 -8.52
C THR A 79 -1.03 0.70 -7.10
N THR A 80 -0.15 -0.24 -6.78
CA THR A 80 0.12 -0.73 -5.41
C THR A 80 0.61 0.36 -4.48
N TRP A 81 1.53 1.20 -4.96
CA TRP A 81 2.07 2.31 -4.19
C TRP A 81 0.99 3.31 -3.77
N LEU A 82 0.03 3.54 -4.66
CA LEU A 82 -1.17 4.32 -4.38
C LEU A 82 -2.14 3.56 -3.45
N SER A 83 -2.39 2.28 -3.73
CA SER A 83 -3.30 1.42 -2.99
C SER A 83 -3.02 -0.08 -3.22
N CYS A 84 -2.83 -0.83 -2.13
CA CYS A 84 -2.61 -2.29 -2.20
C CYS A 84 -3.73 -3.02 -2.97
N SER A 85 -4.99 -2.73 -2.66
CA SER A 85 -6.15 -3.37 -3.30
C SER A 85 -6.25 -3.06 -4.79
N ALA A 86 -5.85 -1.85 -5.20
CA ALA A 86 -5.81 -1.47 -6.61
C ALA A 86 -4.73 -2.23 -7.36
N GLY A 87 -3.54 -2.33 -6.78
CA GLY A 87 -2.43 -3.11 -7.33
C GLY A 87 -2.78 -4.58 -7.56
N VAL A 88 -3.42 -5.22 -6.57
CA VAL A 88 -3.90 -6.60 -6.69
C VAL A 88 -4.98 -6.73 -7.78
N GLY A 89 -5.91 -5.79 -7.87
CA GLY A 89 -6.95 -5.79 -8.92
C GLY A 89 -6.35 -5.66 -10.33
N VAL A 90 -5.37 -4.78 -10.50
CA VAL A 90 -4.63 -4.64 -11.77
C VAL A 90 -3.84 -5.91 -12.08
N ALA A 91 -3.14 -6.50 -11.10
CA ALA A 91 -2.43 -7.76 -11.29
C ALA A 91 -3.39 -8.89 -11.72
N ALA A 92 -4.56 -9.01 -11.08
CA ALA A 92 -5.57 -9.98 -11.46
C ALA A 92 -6.10 -9.75 -12.90
N SER A 93 -6.30 -8.49 -13.29
CA SER A 93 -6.74 -8.15 -14.66
C SER A 93 -5.68 -8.50 -15.72
N LEU A 94 -4.40 -8.27 -15.43
CA LEU A 94 -3.29 -8.59 -16.34
C LEU A 94 -3.02 -10.10 -16.40
N TYR A 95 -3.30 -10.82 -15.31
CA TYR A 95 -3.21 -12.28 -15.29
C TYR A 95 -4.35 -12.89 -16.13
N ALA A 96 -5.57 -12.39 -15.97
CA ALA A 96 -6.73 -12.84 -16.75
C ALA A 96 -6.59 -12.56 -18.26
N SER A 97 -5.88 -11.49 -18.64
CA SER A 97 -5.60 -11.18 -20.05
C SER A 97 -4.42 -11.97 -20.64
N GLY A 98 -3.73 -12.81 -19.86
CA GLY A 98 -2.58 -13.59 -20.29
C GLY A 98 -1.30 -12.77 -20.51
N ILE A 99 -1.28 -11.51 -20.08
CA ILE A 99 -0.11 -10.63 -20.16
C ILE A 99 0.94 -11.04 -19.12
N ILE A 100 0.49 -11.45 -17.93
CA ILE A 100 1.37 -11.95 -16.86
C ILE A 100 1.03 -13.41 -16.50
N ASN A 101 2.06 -14.21 -16.23
CA ASN A 101 1.95 -15.60 -15.79
C ASN A 101 2.03 -15.72 -14.27
N GLY A 102 1.73 -16.91 -13.74
CA GLY A 102 1.82 -17.20 -12.31
C GLY A 102 3.22 -16.95 -11.73
N GLU A 103 4.26 -17.17 -12.53
CA GLU A 103 5.64 -16.82 -12.20
C GLU A 103 5.79 -15.30 -11.95
N HIS A 104 5.31 -14.46 -12.88
CA HIS A 104 5.38 -13.01 -12.76
C HIS A 104 4.60 -12.47 -11.55
N VAL A 105 3.42 -13.04 -11.25
CA VAL A 105 2.64 -12.68 -10.06
C VAL A 105 3.41 -13.01 -8.78
N THR A 106 4.07 -14.18 -8.76
CA THR A 106 4.89 -14.62 -7.64
C THR A 106 6.05 -13.67 -7.35
N ILE A 107 6.76 -13.17 -8.38
CA ILE A 107 7.83 -12.17 -8.22
C ILE A 107 7.28 -10.87 -7.64
N LEU A 108 6.09 -10.45 -8.07
CA LEU A 108 5.48 -9.18 -7.66
C LEU A 108 4.91 -9.23 -6.24
N MET A 109 4.54 -10.41 -5.74
CA MET A 109 3.85 -10.58 -4.47
C MET A 109 4.56 -9.93 -3.25
N PRO A 110 5.89 -10.08 -3.08
CA PRO A 110 6.62 -9.37 -2.02
C PRO A 110 6.54 -7.84 -2.15
N ALA A 111 6.59 -7.31 -3.38
CA ALA A 111 6.47 -5.87 -3.60
C ALA A 111 5.06 -5.35 -3.27
N LEU A 112 4.02 -6.13 -3.55
CA LEU A 112 2.64 -5.80 -3.18
C LEU A 112 2.49 -5.56 -1.68
N ILE A 113 3.20 -6.31 -0.86
CA ILE A 113 3.11 -6.20 0.61
C ILE A 113 4.07 -5.14 1.16
N LEU A 114 5.29 -5.05 0.64
CA LEU A 114 6.34 -4.18 1.19
C LEU A 114 6.18 -2.70 0.81
N MET A 115 5.58 -2.39 -0.34
CA MET A 115 5.44 -1.02 -0.87
C MET A 115 3.98 -0.51 -0.84
N ALA A 116 3.03 -1.31 -0.38
CA ALA A 116 1.61 -0.99 -0.41
C ALA A 116 1.23 0.34 0.25
N SER A 117 0.30 1.07 -0.38
CA SER A 117 -0.51 2.12 0.24
C SER A 117 0.27 3.21 0.99
N GLN A 118 1.47 3.55 0.54
CA GLN A 118 2.39 4.44 1.25
C GLN A 118 1.81 5.84 1.48
N ILE A 119 1.18 6.42 0.45
CA ILE A 119 0.54 7.73 0.55
C ILE A 119 -0.60 7.70 1.57
N GLN A 120 -1.38 6.62 1.59
CA GLN A 120 -2.49 6.45 2.52
C GLN A 120 -2.01 6.20 3.96
N TYR A 121 -0.83 5.60 4.15
CA TYR A 121 -0.22 5.41 5.47
C TYR A 121 0.40 6.68 6.03
N MET A 122 0.88 7.59 5.19
CA MET A 122 1.38 8.89 5.63
C MET A 122 0.32 9.68 6.42
N GLY A 123 -0.89 9.77 5.89
CA GLY A 123 -1.99 10.48 6.55
C GLY A 123 -2.57 9.78 7.78
N ARG A 124 -2.60 8.44 7.79
CA ARG A 124 -3.30 7.65 8.82
C ARG A 124 -2.41 7.11 9.94
N LEU A 125 -1.13 6.85 9.67
CA LEU A 125 -0.19 6.28 10.64
C LEU A 125 0.85 7.32 11.04
N LEU A 126 1.59 7.88 10.08
CA LEU A 126 2.69 8.80 10.39
C LEU A 126 2.18 10.12 10.99
N GLY A 127 1.02 10.59 10.53
CA GLY A 127 0.35 11.78 11.07
C GLY A 127 -0.24 11.59 12.47
N LEU A 128 -0.69 10.39 12.83
CA LEU A 128 -1.24 10.10 14.16
C LEU A 128 -0.16 9.71 15.18
N ALA A 129 0.93 9.10 14.71
CA ALA A 129 2.06 8.68 15.54
C ALA A 129 3.07 9.81 15.83
N ASP A 130 2.75 11.05 15.44
CA ASP A 130 3.59 12.26 15.61
C ASP A 130 5.05 12.07 15.18
N VAL A 131 5.27 11.27 14.12
CA VAL A 131 6.61 10.99 13.61
C VAL A 131 7.17 12.30 13.02
N PRO A 132 8.44 12.67 13.29
CA PRO A 132 9.00 13.88 12.73
C PRO A 132 8.93 13.85 11.21
N LYS A 133 8.31 14.88 10.60
CA LYS A 133 8.05 14.97 9.15
C LYS A 133 9.32 14.81 8.29
N LYS A 134 10.49 15.08 8.87
CA LYS A 134 11.82 14.87 8.25
C LYS A 134 12.05 13.40 7.84
N TYR A 135 11.51 12.44 8.58
CA TYR A 135 11.73 11.01 8.34
C TYR A 135 10.66 10.36 7.44
N TRP A 136 9.57 11.06 7.11
CA TRP A 136 8.48 10.48 6.32
C TRP A 136 8.95 10.05 4.92
N PRO A 137 9.69 10.87 4.16
CA PRO A 137 10.20 10.46 2.85
C PRO A 137 11.22 9.31 2.97
N LEU A 138 12.04 9.31 4.02
CA LEU A 138 13.04 8.27 4.26
C LEU A 138 12.37 6.90 4.48
N LEU A 139 11.33 6.84 5.32
CA LEU A 139 10.56 5.62 5.55
C LEU A 139 9.90 5.10 4.27
N MET A 140 9.43 6.03 3.43
CA MET A 140 8.83 5.65 2.15
C MET A 140 9.85 5.04 1.19
N VAL A 141 11.01 5.69 1.04
CA VAL A 141 12.09 5.21 0.17
C VAL A 141 12.61 3.84 0.62
N ILE A 142 12.78 3.61 1.93
CA ILE A 142 13.21 2.31 2.47
C ILE A 142 12.21 1.20 2.09
N SER A 143 10.91 1.50 2.12
CA SER A 143 9.86 0.52 1.79
C SER A 143 9.92 0.13 0.31
N ILE A 144 10.11 1.12 -0.58
CA ILE A 144 10.29 0.89 -2.02
C ILE A 144 11.56 0.08 -2.28
N PHE A 145 12.67 0.43 -1.61
CA PHE A 145 13.93 -0.29 -1.74
C PHE A 145 13.81 -1.76 -1.30
N ASN A 146 13.15 -2.00 -0.15
CA ASN A 146 12.86 -3.35 0.33
C ASN A 146 11.96 -4.13 -0.63
N ALA A 147 10.99 -3.48 -1.29
CA ALA A 147 10.17 -4.12 -2.30
C ALA A 147 10.99 -4.59 -3.50
N PHE A 148 11.93 -3.78 -4.00
CA PHE A 148 12.84 -4.19 -5.07
C PHE A 148 13.76 -5.35 -4.65
N ILE A 149 14.28 -5.32 -3.42
CA ILE A 149 15.05 -6.45 -2.87
C ILE A 149 14.18 -7.71 -2.78
N GLY A 150 12.95 -7.58 -2.30
CA GLY A 150 12.00 -8.70 -2.20
C GLY A 150 11.71 -9.33 -3.56
N MET A 151 11.48 -8.52 -4.60
CA MET A 151 11.32 -9.01 -5.98
C MET A 151 12.59 -9.70 -6.48
N PHE A 152 13.77 -9.16 -6.17
CA PHE A 152 15.04 -9.75 -6.57
C PHE A 152 15.28 -11.12 -5.91
N ILE A 153 15.04 -11.22 -4.61
CA ILE A 153 15.14 -12.48 -3.86
C ILE A 153 14.15 -13.50 -4.41
N MET A 154 12.90 -13.10 -4.66
CA MET A 154 11.91 -14.03 -5.19
C MET A 154 12.30 -14.52 -6.57
N LYS A 155 12.81 -13.65 -7.44
CA LYS A 155 13.36 -14.04 -8.74
C LYS A 155 14.47 -15.08 -8.61
N LEU A 156 15.36 -14.94 -7.62
CA LEU A 156 16.46 -15.86 -7.36
C LEU A 156 15.95 -17.21 -6.82
N LEU A 157 14.85 -17.20 -6.06
CA LEU A 157 14.23 -18.40 -5.49
C LEU A 157 13.33 -19.16 -6.47
N MET A 158 12.75 -18.51 -7.48
CA MET A 158 11.88 -19.18 -8.46
C MET A 158 12.46 -20.45 -9.12
N PRO A 159 13.74 -20.52 -9.53
CA PRO A 159 14.30 -21.78 -10.05
C PRO A 159 14.36 -22.93 -9.03
N PHE A 160 14.11 -22.70 -7.73
CA PHE A 160 13.94 -23.79 -6.74
C PHE A 160 12.51 -24.33 -6.69
N PHE A 161 11.52 -23.62 -7.23
CA PHE A 161 10.10 -23.98 -7.17
C PHE A 161 9.52 -24.48 -8.50
N ASN A 162 10.35 -24.57 -9.54
CA ASN A 162 10.02 -25.04 -10.88
C ASN A 162 10.72 -26.38 -11.14
#